data_AF-A0A507AS62-F1
#
_entry.id   AF-A0A507AS62-F1
#
_cell.length_a   1.000
_cell.length_b   1.000
_cell.length_c   1.000
_cell.angle_alpha   90.00
_cell.angle_beta   90.00
_cell.angle_gamma   90.00
#
_symmetry.space_group_name_H-M   'P 1'
#
loop_
_entity.id
_entity.type
_entity.pdbx_description
1 polymer ?
#
loop_
_entity_poly.entity_id
_entity_poly.type
_entity_poly.pdbx_seq_one_letter_code
_entity_poly.pdbx_strand_id
1 'polypeptide(L)'
;MKFTLASAVAYLAVLVKAQLPDGDIPGCAATCFLQVYMSNSAILANCKEDNMYLCFCKSNYLPLAYQSCVCSTCPAADKAAALQYGKDTCELNGAPIDWIGASC
;
A
#
# COMPACT_ATOMS: atom_id res chain seq x y z
N MET A 1 -12.48 -31.84 2.58
CA MET A 1 -11.84 -30.75 3.34
C MET A 1 -11.85 -29.53 2.44
N LYS A 2 -12.77 -28.59 2.66
CA LYS A 2 -12.91 -27.37 1.85
C LYS A 2 -12.02 -26.29 2.49
N PHE A 3 -10.83 -26.08 1.92
CA PHE A 3 -9.99 -24.95 2.30
C PHE A 3 -10.56 -23.69 1.65
N THR A 4 -11.37 -22.96 2.40
CA THR A 4 -11.87 -21.65 2.01
C THR A 4 -10.69 -20.67 1.95
N LEU A 5 -10.41 -20.14 0.76
CA LEU A 5 -9.36 -19.16 0.45
C LEU A 5 -9.45 -17.84 1.24
N ALA A 6 -10.52 -17.64 2.00
CA ALA A 6 -10.73 -16.47 2.85
C ALA A 6 -9.70 -16.34 4.00
N SER A 7 -9.12 -17.46 4.46
CA SER A 7 -8.25 -17.42 5.64
C SER A 7 -6.84 -16.89 5.34
N ALA A 8 -6.35 -16.95 4.10
CA ALA A 8 -4.99 -16.52 3.77
C ALA A 8 -4.82 -14.98 3.78
N VAL A 9 -5.88 -14.24 3.43
CA VAL A 9 -5.87 -12.77 3.37
C VAL A 9 -5.78 -12.17 4.78
N ALA A 10 -6.41 -12.81 5.77
CA ALA A 10 -6.39 -12.35 7.15
C ALA A 10 -4.98 -12.44 7.78
N TYR A 11 -4.21 -13.49 7.50
CA TYR A 11 -2.85 -13.63 8.04
C TYR A 11 -1.87 -12.62 7.43
N LEU A 12 -2.01 -12.29 6.14
CA LEU A 12 -1.16 -11.30 5.48
C LEU A 12 -1.45 -9.87 5.97
N ALA A 13 -2.71 -9.57 6.30
CA ALA A 13 -3.09 -8.26 6.86
C ALA A 13 -2.51 -8.01 8.26
N VAL A 14 -2.24 -9.06 9.05
CA VAL A 14 -1.65 -8.93 10.39
C VAL A 14 -0.16 -8.57 10.32
N LEU A 15 0.58 -9.12 9.35
CA LEU A 15 2.02 -8.87 9.23
C LEU A 15 2.35 -7.44 8.78
N VAL A 16 1.48 -6.82 7.97
CA VAL A 16 1.65 -5.43 7.52
C VAL A 16 1.51 -4.44 8.69
N LYS A 17 0.66 -4.73 9.67
CA LYS A 17 0.42 -3.83 10.83
C LYS A 17 1.64 -3.66 11.74
N ALA A 18 2.58 -4.60 11.75
CA ALA A 18 3.70 -4.58 12.68
C ALA A 18 4.83 -3.60 12.31
N GLN A 19 4.76 -2.95 11.14
CA GLN A 19 5.84 -2.09 10.63
C GLN A 19 5.44 -0.61 10.48
N LEU A 20 4.23 -0.23 10.88
CA LEU A 20 3.67 1.10 10.62
C LEU A 20 3.12 1.70 11.92
N PRO A 21 3.24 3.03 12.12
CA PRO A 21 2.85 3.69 13.36
C PRO A 21 1.38 3.44 13.69
N ASP A 22 1.08 3.29 14.99
CA ASP A 22 -0.20 2.92 15.60
C ASP A 22 -1.34 3.94 15.42
N GLY A 23 -1.58 4.39 14.18
CA GLY A 23 -2.83 5.02 13.77
C GLY A 23 -3.78 3.96 13.21
N ASP A 24 -5.09 4.20 13.29
CA ASP A 24 -6.07 3.40 12.55
C ASP A 24 -5.79 3.52 11.04
N ILE A 25 -4.91 2.66 10.52
CA ILE A 25 -4.65 2.53 9.09
C ILE A 25 -6.01 2.21 8.47
N PRO A 26 -6.55 3.07 7.58
CA PRO A 26 -7.82 2.76 6.95
C PRO A 26 -7.68 1.39 6.28
N GLY A 27 -8.58 0.45 6.57
CA GLY A 27 -8.47 -0.91 6.02
C GLY A 27 -8.38 -0.91 4.49
N CYS A 28 -8.94 0.12 3.85
CA CYS A 28 -8.79 0.38 2.42
C CYS A 28 -7.34 0.67 1.98
N ALA A 29 -6.56 1.41 2.76
CA ALA A 29 -5.16 1.70 2.46
C ALA A 29 -4.33 0.41 2.34
N ALA A 30 -4.46 -0.49 3.33
CA ALA A 30 -3.80 -1.79 3.31
C ALA A 30 -4.28 -2.66 2.13
N THR A 31 -5.58 -2.62 1.83
CA THR A 31 -6.18 -3.36 0.71
C THR A 31 -5.62 -2.88 -0.63
N CYS A 32 -5.50 -1.57 -0.82
CA CYS A 32 -4.93 -0.99 -2.03
C CYS A 32 -3.45 -1.30 -2.18
N PHE A 33 -2.69 -1.29 -1.08
CA PHE A 33 -1.28 -1.68 -1.11
C PHE A 33 -1.12 -3.15 -1.54
N LEU A 34 -1.95 -4.05 -0.99
CA LEU A 34 -1.96 -5.45 -1.36
C LEU A 34 -2.38 -5.65 -2.82
N GLN A 35 -3.38 -4.93 -3.32
CA GLN A 35 -3.78 -5.01 -4.73
C GLN A 35 -2.64 -4.57 -5.65
N VAL A 36 -1.99 -3.44 -5.37
CA VAL A 36 -0.83 -2.99 -6.15
C VAL A 36 0.27 -4.05 -6.13
N TYR A 37 0.52 -4.67 -4.97
CA TYR A 37 1.49 -5.74 -4.85
C TYR A 37 1.14 -6.95 -5.74
N MET A 38 -0.10 -7.46 -5.63
CA MET A 38 -0.54 -8.64 -6.38
C MET A 38 -0.54 -8.40 -7.89
N SER A 39 -1.05 -7.25 -8.33
CA SER A 39 -1.13 -6.88 -9.75
C SER A 39 0.24 -6.57 -10.36
N ASN A 40 1.25 -6.24 -9.54
CA ASN A 40 2.58 -5.86 -10.00
C ASN A 40 3.69 -6.74 -9.43
N SER A 41 3.35 -7.97 -9.05
CA SER A 41 4.27 -8.91 -8.41
C SER A 41 5.55 -9.16 -9.21
N ALA A 42 5.50 -9.14 -10.55
CA ALA A 42 6.69 -9.25 -11.40
C ALA A 42 7.63 -8.04 -11.31
N ILE A 43 7.09 -6.82 -11.18
CA ILE A 43 7.89 -5.60 -10.97
C ILE A 43 8.52 -5.65 -9.58
N LEU A 44 7.71 -6.01 -8.58
CA LEU A 44 8.12 -6.06 -7.18
C LEU A 44 9.13 -7.19 -6.90
N ALA A 45 9.07 -8.30 -7.63
CA ALA A 45 10.05 -9.38 -7.55
C ALA A 45 11.46 -8.97 -8.02
N ASN A 46 11.56 -7.92 -8.84
CA ASN A 46 12.85 -7.40 -9.33
C ASN A 46 13.47 -6.33 -8.43
N CYS A 47 12.76 -5.94 -7.36
CA CYS A 47 13.27 -5.00 -6.38
C CYS A 47 14.55 -5.52 -5.73
N LYS A 48 15.58 -4.66 -5.69
CA LYS A 48 16.86 -4.90 -5.00
C LYS A 48 17.05 -4.05 -3.75
N GLU A 49 16.02 -3.28 -3.41
CA GLU A 49 15.99 -2.41 -2.24
C GLU A 49 15.84 -3.21 -0.95
N ASP A 50 16.24 -2.60 0.16
CA ASP A 50 16.25 -3.25 1.49
C ASP A 50 14.88 -3.78 1.93
N ASN A 51 13.80 -3.20 1.40
CA ASN A 51 12.45 -3.70 1.62
C ASN A 51 11.50 -3.33 0.45
N MET A 52 10.33 -3.97 0.43
CA MET A 52 9.32 -3.79 -0.62
C MET A 52 8.69 -2.39 -0.63
N TYR A 53 8.61 -1.72 0.52
CA TYR A 53 8.09 -0.34 0.61
C TYR A 53 9.05 0.63 -0.09
N LEU A 54 10.35 0.53 0.16
CA LEU A 54 11.34 1.36 -0.53
C LEU A 54 11.28 1.18 -2.05
N CYS A 55 11.09 -0.05 -2.53
CA CYS A 55 10.92 -0.29 -3.95
C CYS A 55 9.62 0.29 -4.51
N PHE A 56 8.52 0.15 -3.77
CA PHE A 56 7.26 0.82 -4.09
C PHE A 56 7.48 2.34 -4.22
N CYS A 57 8.16 2.97 -3.26
CA CYS A 57 8.37 4.41 -3.20
C CYS A 57 9.31 4.97 -4.28
N LYS A 58 10.33 4.20 -4.68
CA LYS A 58 11.24 4.55 -5.78
C LYS A 58 10.65 4.32 -7.17
N SER A 59 9.54 3.60 -7.27
CA SER A 59 8.86 3.40 -8.55
C SER A 59 8.11 4.65 -8.98
N ASN A 60 8.24 5.04 -10.25
CA ASN A 60 7.42 6.10 -10.84
C ASN A 60 5.98 5.64 -11.16
N TYR A 61 5.65 4.38 -10.92
CA TYR A 61 4.37 3.77 -11.30
C TYR A 61 3.57 3.23 -10.12
N LEU A 62 4.20 2.45 -9.22
CA LEU A 62 3.47 1.78 -8.14
C LEU A 62 2.74 2.75 -7.19
N PRO A 63 3.32 3.91 -6.84
CA PRO A 63 2.62 4.91 -6.04
C PRO A 63 1.42 5.56 -6.75
N LEU A 64 1.47 5.72 -8.08
CA LEU A 64 0.31 6.18 -8.88
C LEU A 64 -0.78 5.11 -8.92
N ALA A 65 -0.41 3.84 -9.07
CA ALA A 65 -1.35 2.72 -9.02
C ALA A 65 -2.04 2.65 -7.65
N TYR A 66 -1.30 2.92 -6.57
CA TYR A 66 -1.85 3.03 -5.22
C TYR A 66 -2.85 4.19 -5.09
N GLN A 67 -2.47 5.40 -5.52
CA GLN A 67 -3.37 6.55 -5.53
C GLN A 67 -4.66 6.23 -6.32
N SER A 68 -4.51 5.65 -7.51
CA SER A 68 -5.65 5.25 -8.35
C SER A 68 -6.57 4.25 -7.65
N CYS A 69 -6.01 3.27 -6.93
CA CYS A 69 -6.81 2.34 -6.13
C CYS A 69 -7.56 3.07 -5.02
N VAL A 70 -6.86 3.91 -4.25
CA VAL A 70 -7.47 4.66 -3.13
C VAL A 70 -8.62 5.53 -3.63
N CYS A 71 -8.42 6.23 -4.74
CA CYS A 71 -9.42 7.12 -5.32
C CYS A 71 -10.63 6.39 -5.89
N SER A 72 -10.47 5.15 -6.35
CA SER A 72 -11.55 4.35 -6.91
C SER A 72 -12.32 3.56 -5.84
N THR A 73 -11.61 3.02 -4.84
CA THR A 73 -12.15 1.97 -3.97
C THR A 73 -12.40 2.43 -2.53
N CYS A 74 -11.68 3.43 -2.02
CA CYS A 74 -11.86 3.84 -0.64
C CYS A 74 -13.13 4.69 -0.43
N PRO A 75 -13.81 4.54 0.71
CA PRO A 75 -14.85 5.46 1.14
C PRO A 75 -14.34 6.90 1.13
N ALA A 76 -15.20 7.86 0.79
CA ALA A 76 -14.81 9.26 0.69
C ALA A 76 -14.17 9.80 1.99
N ALA A 77 -14.65 9.35 3.15
CA ALA A 77 -14.10 9.71 4.46
C ALA A 77 -12.68 9.20 4.70
N ASP A 78 -12.28 8.11 4.04
CA ASP A 78 -11.00 7.42 4.28
C ASP A 78 -9.93 7.79 3.24
N LYS A 79 -10.30 8.38 2.09
CA LYS A 79 -9.38 8.64 0.98
C LYS A 79 -8.18 9.48 1.40
N ALA A 80 -8.41 10.58 2.13
CA ALA A 80 -7.32 11.46 2.56
C ALA A 80 -6.34 10.73 3.49
N ALA A 81 -6.85 10.01 4.48
CA ALA A 81 -6.03 9.23 5.41
C ALA A 81 -5.28 8.09 4.70
N ALA A 82 -5.90 7.43 3.71
CA ALA A 82 -5.26 6.39 2.92
C ALA A 82 -4.15 6.96 2.01
N LEU A 83 -4.39 8.08 1.33
CA LEU A 83 -3.34 8.74 0.55
C LEU A 83 -2.17 9.17 1.45
N GLN A 84 -2.47 9.73 2.62
CA GLN A 84 -1.44 10.13 3.58
C GLN A 84 -0.62 8.94 4.06
N TYR A 85 -1.26 7.81 4.37
CA TYR A 85 -0.57 6.57 4.72
C TYR A 85 0.46 6.14 3.67
N GLY A 86 0.14 6.24 2.37
CA GLY A 86 1.09 5.93 1.30
C GLY A 86 2.30 6.88 1.31
N LYS A 87 2.07 8.17 1.54
CA LYS A 87 3.13 9.19 1.66
C LYS A 87 4.01 8.95 2.88
N ASP A 88 3.41 8.75 4.05
CA ASP A 88 4.11 8.49 5.31
C ASP A 88 4.97 7.22 5.22
N THR A 89 4.43 6.17 4.60
CA THR A 89 5.18 4.93 4.33
C THR A 89 6.46 5.23 3.55
N CYS A 90 6.39 6.10 2.55
CA CYS A 90 7.53 6.45 1.72
C CYS A 90 8.50 7.42 2.37
N GLU A 91 8.01 8.35 3.18
CA GLU A 91 8.84 9.22 4.01
C GLU A 91 9.64 8.42 5.04
N LEU A 92 9.00 7.48 5.75
CA LEU A 92 9.66 6.59 6.72
C LEU A 92 10.73 5.68 6.08
N ASN A 93 10.61 5.39 4.80
CA ASN A 93 11.59 4.61 4.04
C ASN A 93 12.65 5.47 3.33
N GLY A 94 12.66 6.79 3.56
CA GLY A 94 13.67 7.70 2.99
C GLY A 94 13.50 7.94 1.49
N ALA A 95 12.30 7.73 0.93
CA ALA A 95 11.99 7.99 -0.48
C ALA A 95 10.64 8.74 -0.62
N PRO A 96 10.53 10.02 -0.19
CA PRO A 96 9.29 10.78 -0.25
C PRO A 96 8.70 10.87 -1.67
N ILE A 97 7.37 10.86 -1.75
CA ILE A 97 6.59 10.83 -3.01
C ILE A 97 5.68 12.07 -3.15
N ASP A 98 6.22 13.26 -2.90
CA ASP A 98 5.48 14.53 -2.96
C ASP A 98 4.98 14.89 -4.37
N TRP A 99 5.54 14.24 -5.39
CA TRP A 99 5.14 14.36 -6.79
C TRP A 99 3.77 13.73 -7.07
N ILE A 100 3.21 12.98 -6.11
CA ILE A 100 1.88 12.38 -6.21
C ILE A 100 0.86 13.33 -5.62
N GLY A 101 -0.17 13.62 -6.41
CA GLY A 101 -1.25 14.53 -6.03
C GLY A 101 -1.79 14.24 -4.64
N ALA A 102 -2.12 15.30 -3.89
CA ALA A 102 -2.60 15.19 -2.51
C ALA A 102 -4.10 14.82 -2.43
N SER A 103 -4.76 14.60 -3.56
CA SER A 103 -6.20 14.37 -3.63
C SER A 103 -6.57 13.33 -4.67
N CYS A 104 -7.75 12.77 -4.44
CA CYS A 104 -8.64 12.24 -5.45
C CYS A 104 -9.57 13.37 -5.90
#